data_AF-A0A1U8ERS0-F1
#
_entry.id   AF-A0A1U8ERS0-F1
#
_cell.length_a   1.000
_cell.length_b   1.000
_cell.length_c   1.000
_cell.angle_alpha   90.00
_cell.angle_beta   90.00
_cell.angle_gamma   90.00
#
_symmetry.space_group_name_H-M   'P 1'
#
loop_
_entity.id
_entity.type
_entity.pdbx_description
1 polymer ?
#
loop_
_entity_poly.entity_id
_entity_poly.type
_entity_poly.pdbx_seq_one_letter_code
_entity_poly.pdbx_strand_id
1 'polypeptide(L)'
;MGNYAREKKLVYKYCTNCSLRLEVSAQAKNIRDQLCRLKEVGENIGSNLVVENYWMEKVEYIPVSSIEGQPAATRNLHKIFQLLEDDKVCIIGVWGTGGVGKATLVKNLNNELLKNVPSSKPSFGVVIWVIVPKPPIDVRKIKAQIASRLNLQVDNNGNV
;
A
#
# COMPACT_ATOMS: atom_id res chain seq x y z
N MET A 1 57.52 -43.34 -54.29
CA MET A 1 56.41 -44.28 -54.07
C MET A 1 55.63 -43.81 -52.84
N GLY A 2 54.30 -43.75 -52.92
CA GLY A 2 53.44 -42.82 -52.18
C GLY A 2 53.29 -43.01 -50.66
N ASN A 3 53.07 -41.88 -49.98
CA ASN A 3 52.62 -41.81 -48.59
C ASN A 3 51.08 -41.88 -48.55
N TYR A 4 50.53 -42.92 -47.91
CA TYR A 4 49.11 -43.04 -47.61
C TYR A 4 48.74 -42.10 -46.44
N ALA A 5 48.09 -40.97 -46.76
CA ALA A 5 47.42 -40.15 -45.76
C ALA A 5 46.07 -40.80 -45.40
N ARG A 6 45.94 -41.24 -44.14
CA ARG A 6 44.67 -41.74 -43.59
C ARG A 6 43.80 -40.53 -43.19
N GLU A 7 42.70 -40.31 -43.89
CA GLU A 7 41.66 -39.35 -43.47
C GLU A 7 41.07 -39.77 -42.11
N LYS A 8 41.13 -38.88 -41.12
CA LYS A 8 40.39 -39.02 -39.88
C LYS A 8 39.06 -38.29 -40.02
N LYS A 9 37.98 -39.05 -40.20
CA LYS A 9 36.60 -38.55 -40.22
C LYS A 9 36.20 -38.13 -38.79
N LEU A 10 36.13 -36.84 -38.52
CA LEU A 10 35.62 -36.29 -37.27
C LEU A 10 34.09 -36.40 -37.26
N VAL A 11 33.55 -37.33 -36.47
CA VAL A 11 32.11 -37.42 -36.21
C VAL A 11 31.77 -36.39 -35.14
N TYR A 12 31.09 -35.31 -35.53
CA TYR A 12 30.56 -34.33 -34.58
C TYR A 12 29.43 -34.97 -33.77
N LYS A 13 29.67 -35.19 -32.48
CA LYS A 13 28.65 -35.62 -31.53
C LYS A 13 27.73 -34.43 -31.23
N TYR A 14 26.49 -34.47 -31.70
CA TYR A 14 25.50 -33.42 -31.46
C TYR A 14 25.21 -33.34 -29.95
N CYS A 15 25.56 -32.22 -29.31
CA CYS A 15 25.37 -32.03 -27.87
C CYS A 15 24.01 -31.38 -27.61
N THR A 16 23.01 -32.19 -27.27
CA THR A 16 21.66 -31.75 -26.92
C THR A 16 21.62 -30.76 -25.75
N ASN A 17 22.54 -30.89 -24.78
CA ASN A 17 22.66 -29.93 -23.67
C ASN A 17 23.17 -28.54 -24.12
N CYS A 18 23.98 -28.45 -25.17
CA CYS A 18 24.41 -27.16 -25.70
C CYS A 18 23.27 -26.42 -26.41
N SER A 19 22.42 -27.15 -27.14
CA SER A 19 21.24 -26.58 -27.81
C SER A 19 20.22 -26.04 -26.80
N LEU A 20 19.92 -26.80 -25.74
CA LEU A 20 19.06 -26.35 -24.64
C LEU A 20 19.62 -25.12 -23.92
N ARG A 21 20.93 -25.11 -23.66
CA ARG A 21 21.60 -23.96 -23.01
C ARG A 21 21.56 -22.71 -23.89
N LEU A 22 21.72 -22.85 -25.20
CA LEU A 22 21.61 -21.75 -26.15
C LEU A 22 20.18 -21.17 -26.16
N GLU A 23 19.17 -22.03 -26.20
CA GLU A 23 17.76 -21.61 -26.18
C GLU A 23 17.39 -20.87 -24.89
N VAL A 24 17.75 -21.41 -23.72
CA VAL A 24 17.53 -20.76 -22.42
C VAL A 24 18.26 -19.42 -22.35
N SER A 25 19.49 -19.34 -22.87
CA SER A 25 20.24 -18.08 -22.90
C SER A 25 19.61 -17.04 -23.82
N ALA A 26 19.01 -17.47 -24.93
CA ALA A 26 18.29 -16.59 -25.85
C ALA A 26 16.99 -16.05 -25.22
N GLN A 27 16.25 -16.90 -24.51
CA GLN A 27 15.06 -16.47 -23.75
C GLN A 27 15.43 -15.48 -22.65
N ALA A 28 16.48 -15.75 -21.87
CA ALA A 28 16.95 -14.86 -20.82
C ALA A 28 17.40 -13.49 -21.38
N LYS A 29 18.02 -13.48 -22.57
CA LYS A 29 18.37 -12.25 -23.28
C LYS A 29 17.12 -11.49 -23.71
N ASN A 30 16.13 -12.17 -24.28
CA ASN A 30 14.88 -11.52 -24.71
C ASN A 30 14.13 -10.88 -23.51
N ILE A 31 14.01 -11.60 -22.39
CA ILE A 31 13.39 -11.08 -21.16
C ILE A 31 14.16 -9.86 -20.64
N ARG A 32 15.50 -9.90 -20.66
CA ARG A 32 16.34 -8.76 -20.28
C ARG A 32 16.10 -7.56 -21.19
N ASP A 33 16.08 -7.78 -22.50
CA ASP A 33 15.87 -6.71 -23.48
C ASP A 33 14.47 -6.10 -23.33
N GLN A 34 13.44 -6.91 -23.05
CA GLN A 34 12.10 -6.44 -22.71
C GLN A 34 12.07 -5.61 -21.42
N LEU A 35 12.77 -6.06 -20.37
CA LEU A 35 12.87 -5.34 -19.10
C LEU A 35 13.58 -4.00 -19.26
N CYS A 36 14.67 -3.94 -20.04
CA CYS A 36 15.38 -2.70 -20.34
C CYS A 36 14.46 -1.70 -21.06
N ARG A 37 13.70 -2.15 -22.06
CA ARG A 37 12.73 -1.30 -22.78
C ARG A 37 11.61 -0.79 -21.87
N LEU A 38 11.06 -1.66 -21.01
CA LEU A 38 10.04 -1.25 -20.03
C LEU A 38 10.58 -0.22 -19.04
N LYS A 39 11.83 -0.39 -18.60
CA LYS A 39 12.51 0.56 -17.71
C LYS A 39 12.74 1.91 -18.40
N GLU A 40 13.24 1.91 -19.64
CA GLU A 40 13.43 3.13 -20.43
C GLU A 40 12.11 3.87 -20.66
N VAL A 41 11.04 3.16 -20.99
CA VAL A 41 9.69 3.75 -21.10
C VAL A 41 9.24 4.31 -19.74
N GLY A 42 9.42 3.55 -18.66
CA GLY A 42 9.13 4.00 -17.29
C GLY A 42 9.86 5.28 -16.88
N GLU A 43 11.15 5.39 -17.23
CA GLU A 43 11.99 6.56 -16.95
C GLU A 43 11.62 7.76 -17.86
N ASN A 44 11.24 7.52 -19.12
CA ASN A 44 10.82 8.58 -20.05
C ASN A 44 9.38 9.08 -19.83
N ILE A 45 8.57 8.40 -19.02
CA ILE A 45 7.25 8.90 -18.60
C ILE A 45 7.38 10.16 -17.72
N GLY A 46 8.57 10.42 -17.16
CA GLY A 46 8.89 11.44 -16.16
C GLY A 46 8.79 12.92 -16.55
N SER A 47 8.00 13.31 -17.56
CA SER A 47 7.78 14.74 -17.88
C SER A 47 6.33 15.11 -18.23
N ASN A 48 5.49 14.15 -18.60
CA ASN A 48 4.07 14.38 -18.90
C ASN A 48 3.12 13.68 -17.93
N LEU A 49 3.64 12.87 -17.01
CA LEU A 49 2.87 12.45 -15.86
C LEU A 49 2.78 13.66 -14.92
N VAL A 50 1.72 14.45 -15.06
CA VAL A 50 1.22 15.22 -13.93
C VAL A 50 0.77 14.17 -12.92
N VAL A 51 1.70 13.69 -12.09
CA VAL A 51 1.33 13.16 -10.79
C VAL A 51 0.76 14.38 -10.12
N GLU A 52 -0.56 14.52 -10.20
CA GLU A 52 -1.29 15.48 -9.42
C GLU A 52 -0.91 15.12 -7.98
N ASN A 53 -0.02 15.92 -7.45
CA ASN A 53 0.73 15.65 -6.24
C ASN A 53 -0.26 15.91 -5.09
N TYR A 54 -1.25 15.03 -4.94
CA TYR A 54 -2.11 14.94 -3.77
C TYR A 54 -1.25 14.41 -2.62
N TRP A 55 -0.30 15.23 -2.17
CA TRP A 55 0.37 15.05 -0.89
C TRP A 55 -0.67 15.36 0.19
N MET A 56 -1.58 14.42 0.35
CA MET A 56 -2.53 14.44 1.44
C MET A 56 -1.78 14.00 2.68
N GLU A 57 -1.89 14.76 3.77
CA GLU A 57 -1.39 14.27 5.05
C GLU A 57 -2.06 12.93 5.34
N LYS A 58 -1.26 11.93 5.74
CA LYS A 58 -1.78 10.58 6.00
C LYS A 58 -2.85 10.61 7.10
N VAL A 59 -2.64 11.41 8.14
CA VAL A 59 -3.51 11.49 9.32
C VAL A 59 -3.59 12.94 9.75
N GLU A 60 -4.77 13.40 10.18
CA GLU A 60 -4.94 14.72 10.78
C GLU A 60 -4.87 14.61 12.31
N TYR A 61 -4.21 15.56 12.97
CA TYR A 61 -4.17 15.59 14.44
C TYR A 61 -5.53 15.99 15.02
N ILE A 62 -5.98 15.26 16.03
CA ILE A 62 -7.22 15.55 16.75
C ILE A 62 -6.89 15.98 18.19
N PRO A 63 -7.23 17.20 18.62
CA PRO A 63 -7.05 17.62 20.02
C PRO A 63 -7.77 16.68 21.00
N VAL A 64 -7.00 16.05 21.88
CA VAL A 64 -7.50 15.11 22.89
C VAL A 64 -6.52 15.02 24.06
N SER A 65 -7.03 14.75 25.26
CA SER A 65 -6.19 14.41 26.41
C SER A 65 -5.43 13.11 26.16
N SER A 66 -4.16 13.07 26.56
CA SER A 66 -3.37 11.85 26.57
C SER A 66 -4.02 10.78 27.44
N ILE A 67 -3.91 9.52 27.02
CA ILE A 67 -4.29 8.34 27.81
C ILE A 67 -3.11 7.74 28.57
N GLU A 68 -1.95 8.40 28.55
CA GLU A 68 -0.77 7.97 29.31
C GLU A 68 -1.11 7.86 30.81
N GLY A 69 -0.59 6.82 31.45
CA GLY A 69 -0.92 6.51 32.84
C GLY A 69 -2.32 5.88 33.04
N GLN A 70 -3.06 5.56 31.97
CA GLN A 70 -4.35 4.85 32.05
C GLN A 70 -4.22 3.40 31.54
N PRO A 71 -3.94 2.40 32.41
CA PRO A 71 -3.58 1.05 31.98
C PRO A 71 -4.63 0.37 31.11
N ALA A 72 -5.92 0.55 31.45
CA ALA A 72 -7.02 -0.03 30.69
C ALA A 72 -7.14 0.59 29.29
N ALA A 73 -6.96 1.91 29.16
CA ALA A 73 -7.00 2.59 27.87
C ALA A 73 -5.82 2.18 26.99
N THR A 74 -4.60 2.13 27.55
CA THR A 74 -3.40 1.67 26.85
C THR A 74 -3.54 0.23 26.35
N ARG A 75 -4.05 -0.67 27.19
CA ARG A 75 -4.32 -2.07 26.80
C ARG A 75 -5.33 -2.16 25.65
N ASN A 76 -6.41 -1.39 25.72
CA ASN A 76 -7.43 -1.38 24.67
C ASN A 76 -6.90 -0.77 23.36
N LEU A 77 -6.08 0.28 23.44
CA LEU A 77 -5.43 0.88 22.27
C LEU A 77 -4.50 -0.14 21.59
N HIS A 78 -3.69 -0.89 22.36
CA HIS A 78 -2.85 -1.96 21.80
C HIS A 78 -3.66 -3.07 21.13
N LYS A 79 -4.78 -3.47 21.74
CA LYS A 79 -5.69 -4.46 21.14
C LYS A 79 -6.27 -3.97 19.80
N ILE A 80 -6.63 -2.69 19.70
CA ILE A 80 -7.13 -2.12 18.45
C ILE A 80 -6.00 -2.10 17.40
N PHE A 81 -4.78 -1.74 17.77
CA PHE A 81 -3.63 -1.80 16.85
C PHE A 81 -3.41 -3.20 16.27
N GLN A 82 -3.43 -4.24 17.11
CA GLN A 82 -3.33 -5.63 16.64
C GLN A 82 -4.45 -6.02 15.66
N LEU A 83 -5.66 -5.52 15.89
CA LEU A 83 -6.78 -5.75 14.98
C LEU A 83 -6.62 -5.00 13.65
N LEU A 84 -5.98 -3.83 13.65
CA LEU A 84 -5.71 -3.09 12.41
C LEU A 84 -4.61 -3.72 11.56
N GLU A 85 -3.73 -4.53 12.17
CA GLU A 85 -2.69 -5.28 11.46
C GLU A 85 -3.23 -6.54 10.74
N ASP A 86 -4.43 -7.01 11.12
CA ASP A 86 -5.10 -8.16 10.49
C ASP A 86 -5.90 -7.71 9.26
N ASP A 87 -5.46 -8.13 8.08
CA ASP A 87 -6.06 -7.79 6.78
C ASP A 87 -7.48 -8.36 6.60
N LYS A 88 -7.89 -9.32 7.43
CA LYS A 88 -9.25 -9.87 7.44
C LYS A 88 -10.23 -9.04 8.26
N VAL A 89 -9.73 -8.12 9.09
CA VAL A 89 -10.57 -7.28 9.95
C VAL A 89 -10.90 -5.96 9.23
N CYS A 90 -12.13 -5.84 8.74
CA CYS A 90 -12.57 -4.63 8.04
C CYS A 90 -13.29 -3.61 8.97
N ILE A 91 -13.88 -4.06 10.08
CA ILE A 91 -14.70 -3.21 10.96
C ILE A 91 -14.36 -3.50 12.42
N ILE A 92 -14.08 -2.43 13.18
CA ILE A 92 -13.82 -2.50 14.63
C ILE A 92 -14.85 -1.64 15.35
N GLY A 93 -15.66 -2.27 16.21
CA GLY A 93 -16.63 -1.59 17.06
C GLY A 93 -16.08 -1.33 18.47
N VAL A 94 -16.06 -0.06 18.91
CA VAL A 94 -15.76 0.32 20.31
C VAL A 94 -17.07 0.68 21.01
N TRP A 95 -17.47 -0.14 21.99
CA TRP A 95 -18.78 -0.08 22.64
C TRP A 95 -18.66 -0.19 24.16
N GLY A 96 -19.73 0.18 24.88
CA GLY A 96 -19.77 0.20 26.35
C GLY A 96 -20.56 1.39 26.92
N THR A 97 -20.61 1.50 28.23
CA THR A 97 -21.36 2.52 28.99
C THR A 97 -21.02 3.96 28.57
N GLY A 98 -21.96 4.89 28.76
CA GLY A 98 -21.71 6.33 28.55
C GLY A 98 -20.58 6.86 29.43
N GLY A 99 -19.84 7.87 28.96
CA GLY A 99 -18.81 8.55 29.75
C GLY A 99 -17.45 7.84 29.89
N VAL A 100 -17.34 6.54 29.55
CA VAL A 100 -16.10 5.74 29.74
C VAL A 100 -14.92 6.10 28.83
N GLY A 101 -15.01 7.16 28.03
CA GLY A 101 -13.90 7.61 27.18
C GLY A 101 -13.70 6.86 25.85
N LYS A 102 -14.72 6.18 25.32
CA LYS A 102 -14.63 5.47 24.02
C LYS A 102 -14.13 6.36 22.87
N ALA A 103 -14.74 7.54 22.71
CA ALA A 103 -14.30 8.50 21.70
C ALA A 103 -12.88 9.00 21.98
N THR A 104 -12.52 9.21 23.25
CA THR A 104 -11.16 9.59 23.67
C THR A 104 -10.12 8.55 23.26
N LEU A 105 -10.45 7.25 23.42
CA LEU A 105 -9.59 6.14 23.02
C LEU A 105 -9.32 6.16 21.50
N VAL A 106 -10.37 6.27 20.68
CA VAL A 106 -10.23 6.27 19.21
C VAL A 106 -9.53 7.53 18.70
N LYS A 107 -9.72 8.68 19.35
CA LYS A 107 -8.96 9.90 19.03
C LYS A 107 -7.47 9.77 19.33
N ASN A 108 -7.11 9.15 20.46
CA ASN A 108 -5.70 8.85 20.77
C ASN A 108 -5.10 7.86 19.77
N LEU A 109 -5.86 6.82 19.39
CA LEU A 109 -5.45 5.89 18.32
C LEU A 109 -5.11 6.61 17.01
N ASN A 110 -5.97 7.54 16.56
CA ASN A 110 -5.69 8.38 15.39
C ASN A 110 -4.35 9.11 15.54
N ASN A 111 -4.12 9.78 16.66
CA ASN A 111 -2.89 10.53 16.87
C ASN A 111 -1.65 9.63 17.02
N GLU A 112 -1.80 8.40 17.51
CA GLU A 112 -0.72 7.41 17.50
C GLU A 112 -0.32 7.02 16.06
N LEU A 113 -1.23 7.08 15.09
CA LEU A 113 -0.92 6.81 13.67
C LEU A 113 -0.06 7.92 13.03
N LEU A 114 0.04 9.11 13.63
CA LEU A 114 0.99 10.17 13.23
C LEU A 114 2.43 9.84 13.58
N LYS A 115 2.65 9.03 14.63
CA LYS A 115 4.01 8.70 15.08
C LYS A 115 4.63 7.74 14.07
N ASN A 116 5.59 8.24 13.28
CA ASN A 116 6.38 7.47 12.33
C ASN A 116 7.26 6.45 13.08
N VAL A 117 6.72 5.27 13.38
CA VAL A 117 7.49 4.17 13.96
C VAL A 117 7.72 3.12 12.87
N PRO A 118 8.97 2.68 12.61
CA PRO A 118 9.33 2.08 11.32
C PRO A 118 8.92 0.63 11.07
N SER A 119 8.24 -0.07 11.99
CA SER A 119 8.33 -1.55 11.95
C SER A 119 7.09 -2.39 12.27
N SER A 120 5.88 -1.82 12.44
CA SER A 120 4.69 -2.67 12.61
C SER A 120 3.33 -2.04 12.34
N LYS A 121 3.25 -0.75 11.96
CA LYS A 121 1.93 -0.10 11.85
C LYS A 121 1.22 -0.43 10.53
N PRO A 122 -0.12 -0.57 10.54
CA PRO A 122 -0.92 -0.72 9.34
C PRO A 122 -0.66 0.42 8.35
N SER A 123 -0.43 0.08 7.08
CA SER A 123 -0.14 1.05 6.02
C SER A 123 -1.43 1.61 5.45
N PHE A 124 -2.02 2.60 6.13
CA PHE A 124 -3.07 3.43 5.55
C PHE A 124 -2.46 4.53 4.67
N GLY A 125 -3.03 4.76 3.49
CA GLY A 125 -2.70 5.93 2.66
C GLY A 125 -3.30 7.22 3.23
N VAL A 126 -4.53 7.14 3.73
CA VAL A 126 -5.26 8.25 4.35
C VAL A 126 -6.13 7.74 5.50
N VAL A 127 -6.23 8.49 6.59
CA VAL A 127 -7.14 8.26 7.71
C VAL A 127 -8.12 9.43 7.78
N ILE A 128 -9.41 9.11 7.79
CA ILE A 128 -10.51 10.08 7.72
C ILE A 128 -11.33 9.99 9.01
N TRP A 129 -11.37 11.08 9.77
CA TRP A 129 -12.23 11.21 10.94
C TRP A 129 -13.58 11.82 10.55
N VAL A 130 -14.68 11.11 10.81
CA VAL A 130 -16.03 11.57 10.48
C VAL A 130 -16.90 11.59 11.73
N ILE A 131 -17.60 12.69 11.95
CA ILE A 131 -18.63 12.80 12.99
C ILE A 131 -19.99 12.55 12.35
N VAL A 132 -20.68 11.50 12.81
CA VAL A 132 -22.05 11.19 12.42
C VAL A 132 -23.00 11.77 13.48
N PRO A 133 -23.86 12.75 13.13
CA PRO A 133 -24.82 13.31 14.07
C PRO A 133 -25.90 12.30 14.45
N LYS A 134 -26.60 12.56 15.56
CA LYS A 134 -27.79 11.80 15.95
C LYS A 134 -28.86 11.89 14.85
N PRO A 135 -29.75 10.88 14.75
CA PRO A 135 -30.85 10.92 13.80
C PRO A 135 -31.69 12.21 13.90
N PRO A 136 -32.22 12.72 12.78
CA PRO A 136 -32.12 12.15 11.43
C PRO A 136 -30.71 12.28 10.82
N ILE A 137 -30.25 11.20 10.17
CA ILE A 137 -28.91 11.14 9.58
C ILE A 137 -28.94 11.87 8.24
N ASP A 138 -28.10 12.91 8.11
CA ASP A 138 -27.88 13.59 6.84
C ASP A 138 -26.63 13.03 6.15
N VAL A 139 -26.86 12.12 5.20
CA VAL A 139 -25.78 11.46 4.43
C VAL A 139 -24.95 12.48 3.65
N ARG A 140 -25.53 13.62 3.25
CA ARG A 140 -24.78 14.68 2.52
C ARG A 140 -23.69 15.29 3.40
N LYS A 141 -23.95 15.49 4.70
CA LYS A 141 -22.95 15.97 5.66
C LYS A 141 -21.81 14.98 5.89
N ILE A 142 -22.11 13.67 5.82
CA ILE A 142 -21.10 12.61 5.94
C ILE A 142 -20.21 12.61 4.68
N LYS A 143 -20.83 12.60 3.49
CA LYS A 143 -20.11 12.69 2.22
C LYS A 143 -19.24 13.94 2.13
N ALA A 144 -19.76 15.09 2.54
CA ALA A 144 -19.03 16.35 2.55
C ALA A 144 -17.79 16.30 3.47
N GLN A 145 -17.88 15.70 4.66
CA GLN A 145 -16.72 15.50 5.54
C GLN A 145 -15.64 14.62 4.88
N ILE A 146 -16.04 13.51 4.26
CA ILE A 146 -15.11 12.59 3.58
C ILE A 146 -14.48 13.26 2.35
N ALA A 147 -15.28 13.90 1.51
CA ALA A 147 -14.81 14.58 0.31
C ALA A 147 -13.88 15.74 0.64
N SER A 148 -14.21 16.54 1.65
CA SER A 148 -13.34 17.62 2.14
C SER A 148 -11.99 17.07 2.58
N ARG A 149 -11.96 15.92 3.27
CA ARG A 149 -10.72 15.27 3.69
C ARG A 149 -9.88 14.76 2.52
N LEU A 150 -10.55 14.39 1.43
CA LEU A 150 -9.95 13.89 0.20
C LEU A 150 -9.64 15.01 -0.82
N ASN A 151 -9.87 16.29 -0.49
CA ASN A 151 -9.79 17.44 -1.40
C ASN A 151 -10.66 17.27 -2.67
N LEU A 152 -11.81 16.60 -2.54
CA LEU A 152 -12.77 16.41 -3.62
C LEU A 152 -13.86 17.49 -3.55
N GLN A 153 -14.27 18.00 -4.70
CA GLN A 153 -15.40 18.92 -4.78
C GLN A 153 -16.71 18.13 -4.64
N VAL A 154 -17.65 18.65 -3.86
CA VAL A 154 -19.00 18.08 -3.76
C VAL A 154 -19.96 19.05 -4.41
N ASP A 155 -20.76 18.57 -5.37
CA ASP A 155 -21.79 19.39 -5.98
C ASP A 155 -22.98 19.64 -5.03
N ASN A 156 -23.85 20.59 -5.39
CA ASN A 156 -25.05 20.91 -4.59
C ASN A 156 -26.03 19.72 -4.45
N ASN A 157 -25.85 18.66 -5.23
CA ASN A 157 -26.67 17.45 -5.22
C ASN A 157 -26.08 16.35 -4.33
N GLY A 158 -24.88 16.55 -3.75
CA GLY A 158 -24.21 15.57 -2.90
C GLY A 158 -23.49 14.46 -3.67
N ASN A 159 -23.13 14.72 -4.92
CA ASN A 159 -22.24 13.89 -5.73
C ASN A 159 -20.81 14.40 -5.59
N VAL A 160 -19.87 13.46 -5.66
CA VAL A 160 -18.42 13.68 -5.63
C VAL A 160 -17.90 13.41 -7.03
#